data_AF-A0A0D5YR95-F1
#
_entry.id   AF-A0A0D5YR95-F1
#
_cell.length_a   1.000
_cell.length_b   1.000
_cell.length_c   1.000
_cell.angle_alpha   90.00
_cell.angle_beta   90.00
_cell.angle_gamma   90.00
#
_symmetry.space_group_name_H-M   'P 1'
#
loop_
_entity.id
_entity.type
_entity.pdbx_description
1 polymer ?
#
loop_
_entity_poly.entity_id
_entity_poly.type
_entity_poly.pdbx_seq_one_letter_code
_entity_poly.pdbx_strand_id
1 'polypeptide(L)'
;MSGGFIATDLSVSKWLITKKKNYLMKIFSKILSFMVLFFFISSCEEGDKVFDEIQANVQRGAVLRTINVISNEIPIGNNDSNFSVEVEIQDQENGKLVQAVEVYIGFRDNTVADGETDLDTEEVLVEILDPSTFSIGEFGLPRTTYTITLPEMVAALPISNDDVDGSDQFTIRFELVLVDGRRYSFADNSGTLTGSFFSSPFLYTATVVCPPKPPTPGVWTVEMQDAFGDGWQPTTADGGGPGLVVTLSDGTVYEIGLCTPYEDPGYDCTDGASSGTTTFTVPAGLTEAADFNFRGDFWGEISFQIITPNGNTVADIPAGTEAGSIAIDYCKD
;
A
#
# COMPACT_ATOMS: atom_id res chain seq x y z
N MET A 1 52.35 3.96 -100.07
CA MET A 1 51.83 4.24 -98.71
C MET A 1 50.43 4.82 -98.89
N SER A 2 49.38 4.01 -98.98
CA SER A 2 48.71 3.19 -97.95
C SER A 2 47.71 3.97 -97.09
N GLY A 3 46.43 3.60 -97.24
CA GLY A 3 45.33 3.87 -96.29
C GLY A 3 44.63 5.21 -96.51
N GLY A 4 43.31 5.31 -96.54
CA GLY A 4 42.24 4.34 -96.36
C GLY A 4 40.92 5.10 -96.42
N PHE A 5 39.87 4.50 -96.96
CA PHE A 5 38.51 5.04 -96.87
C PHE A 5 37.52 3.87 -96.88
N ILE A 6 37.40 3.21 -95.73
CA ILE A 6 36.28 2.32 -95.40
C ILE A 6 35.83 2.75 -93.99
N ALA A 7 35.03 3.81 -93.90
CA ALA A 7 34.64 4.37 -92.59
C ALA A 7 33.23 5.00 -92.58
N THR A 8 32.30 4.54 -93.43
CA THR A 8 30.92 5.10 -93.45
C THR A 8 29.82 4.09 -93.12
N ASP A 9 30.02 2.78 -93.30
CA ASP A 9 28.93 1.79 -93.16
C ASP A 9 28.82 1.15 -91.74
N LEU A 10 29.96 1.05 -91.03
CA LEU A 10 30.00 0.51 -89.65
C LEU A 10 29.49 1.51 -88.58
N SER A 11 29.44 2.80 -88.91
CA SER A 11 29.01 3.87 -88.01
C SER A 11 27.48 3.90 -87.86
N VAL A 12 26.76 3.82 -88.98
CA VAL A 12 25.28 3.87 -89.00
C VAL A 12 24.67 2.62 -88.37
N SER A 13 25.24 1.44 -88.65
CA SER A 13 24.81 0.17 -88.05
C SER A 13 25.02 0.13 -86.54
N LYS A 14 26.20 0.55 -86.03
CA LYS A 14 26.43 0.68 -84.58
C LYS A 14 25.51 1.71 -83.93
N TRP A 15 25.22 2.83 -84.59
CA TRP A 15 24.32 3.85 -84.06
C TRP A 15 22.86 3.35 -83.95
N LEU A 16 22.36 2.65 -84.96
CA LEU A 16 21.02 2.04 -84.95
C LEU A 16 20.89 0.94 -83.88
N ILE A 17 21.90 0.09 -83.72
CA ILE A 17 21.92 -0.97 -82.70
C ILE A 17 21.94 -0.34 -81.29
N THR A 18 22.74 0.70 -81.07
CA THR A 18 22.82 1.39 -79.77
C THR A 18 21.52 2.13 -79.44
N LYS A 19 20.89 2.77 -80.43
CA LYS A 19 19.60 3.44 -80.27
C LYS A 19 18.46 2.46 -79.97
N LYS A 20 18.44 1.30 -80.65
CA LYS A 20 17.47 0.22 -80.41
C LYS A 20 17.67 -0.42 -79.04
N LYS A 21 18.90 -0.65 -78.60
CA LYS A 21 19.24 -1.16 -77.26
C LYS A 21 18.80 -0.18 -76.15
N ASN A 22 19.05 1.11 -76.33
CA ASN A 22 18.62 2.14 -75.37
C ASN A 22 17.09 2.32 -75.33
N TYR A 23 16.40 2.11 -76.44
CA TYR A 23 14.93 2.14 -76.48
C TYR A 23 14.32 0.91 -75.79
N LEU A 24 14.85 -0.28 -76.06
CA LEU A 24 14.46 -1.54 -75.40
C LEU A 24 14.74 -1.49 -73.88
N MET A 25 15.87 -0.93 -73.45
CA MET A 25 16.22 -0.81 -72.04
C MET A 25 15.32 0.18 -71.29
N LYS A 26 14.85 1.24 -71.97
CA LYS A 26 13.85 2.18 -71.42
C LYS A 26 12.45 1.55 -71.32
N ILE A 27 12.06 0.71 -72.28
CA ILE A 27 10.80 -0.04 -72.19
C ILE A 27 10.87 -1.09 -71.07
N PHE A 28 11.98 -1.81 -70.96
CA PHE A 28 12.18 -2.81 -69.90
C PHE A 28 12.23 -2.17 -68.51
N SER A 29 12.87 -1.01 -68.35
CA SER A 29 12.88 -0.24 -67.10
C SER A 29 11.49 0.27 -66.72
N LYS A 30 10.66 0.67 -67.70
CA LYS A 30 9.26 1.06 -67.45
C LYS A 30 8.39 -0.13 -67.04
N ILE A 31 8.56 -1.28 -67.69
CA ILE A 31 7.83 -2.51 -67.34
C ILE A 31 8.25 -3.02 -65.96
N LEU A 32 9.55 -3.00 -65.64
CA LEU A 32 10.06 -3.39 -64.34
C LEU A 32 9.58 -2.44 -63.23
N SER A 33 9.54 -1.13 -63.49
CA SER A 33 9.00 -0.14 -62.55
C SER A 33 7.49 -0.32 -62.31
N PHE A 34 6.73 -0.68 -63.35
CA PHE A 34 5.30 -0.97 -63.24
C PHE A 34 5.02 -2.29 -62.51
N MET A 35 5.86 -3.31 -62.71
CA MET A 35 5.75 -4.62 -62.04
C MET A 35 6.15 -4.54 -60.57
N VAL A 36 7.15 -3.72 -60.22
CA VAL A 36 7.53 -3.44 -58.82
C VAL A 36 6.42 -2.67 -58.09
N LEU A 37 5.81 -1.67 -58.76
CA LEU A 37 4.67 -0.94 -58.19
C LEU A 37 3.45 -1.85 -57.96
N PHE A 38 3.19 -2.81 -58.85
CA PHE A 38 2.12 -3.81 -58.69
C PHE A 38 2.39 -4.81 -57.56
N PHE A 39 3.66 -5.13 -57.28
CA PHE A 39 4.06 -6.00 -56.17
C PHE A 39 3.90 -5.33 -54.79
N PHE A 40 4.02 -4.00 -54.72
CA PHE A 40 3.79 -3.23 -53.49
C PHE A 40 2.31 -3.09 -53.11
N ILE A 41 1.39 -3.12 -54.08
CA ILE A 41 -0.07 -3.10 -53.81
C ILE A 41 -0.63 -4.49 -53.49
N SER A 42 0.08 -5.58 -53.85
CA SER A 42 -0.31 -6.97 -53.56
C SER A 42 0.23 -7.51 -52.25
N SER A 43 1.16 -6.82 -51.57
CA SER A 43 1.56 -7.19 -50.20
C SER A 43 0.62 -6.62 -49.12
N CYS A 44 -0.50 -6.06 -49.54
CA CYS A 44 -1.67 -5.78 -48.73
C CYS A 44 -2.76 -6.82 -49.05
N GLU A 45 -2.39 -8.11 -49.15
CA GLU A 45 -3.33 -9.12 -48.68
C GLU A 45 -3.46 -8.84 -47.17
N GLU A 46 -4.66 -8.43 -46.76
CA GLU A 46 -5.14 -8.59 -45.38
C GLU A 46 -5.02 -10.07 -45.06
N GLY A 47 -3.81 -10.49 -44.68
CA GLY A 47 -3.60 -11.77 -44.07
C GLY A 47 -4.45 -11.73 -42.82
N ASP A 48 -5.56 -12.45 -42.85
CA ASP A 48 -6.39 -12.81 -41.70
C ASP A 48 -5.45 -13.51 -40.72
N LYS A 49 -4.74 -12.69 -39.92
CA LYS A 49 -3.74 -13.22 -39.02
C LYS A 49 -4.56 -13.85 -37.93
N VAL A 50 -4.23 -15.10 -37.61
CA VAL A 50 -4.67 -15.79 -36.38
C VAL A 50 -4.58 -14.85 -35.15
N PHE A 51 -3.71 -13.84 -35.17
CA PHE A 51 -3.68 -12.74 -34.20
C PHE A 51 -4.95 -11.88 -34.12
N ASP A 52 -5.53 -11.47 -35.25
CA ASP A 52 -6.77 -10.67 -35.30
C ASP A 52 -7.99 -11.51 -34.89
N GLU A 53 -8.00 -12.80 -35.27
CA GLU A 53 -9.00 -13.77 -34.79
C GLU A 53 -8.87 -14.04 -33.27
N ILE A 54 -7.63 -14.10 -32.74
CA ILE A 54 -7.39 -14.20 -31.30
C ILE A 54 -7.86 -12.91 -30.60
N GLN A 55 -7.55 -11.72 -31.11
CA GLN A 55 -8.00 -10.46 -30.49
C GLN A 55 -9.52 -10.27 -30.54
N ALA A 56 -10.19 -10.74 -31.59
CA ALA A 56 -11.65 -10.72 -31.70
C ALA A 56 -12.34 -11.74 -30.78
N ASN A 57 -11.65 -12.83 -30.42
CA ASN A 57 -12.16 -13.89 -29.54
C ASN A 57 -11.66 -13.80 -28.09
N VAL A 58 -10.82 -12.81 -27.74
CA VAL A 58 -10.41 -12.58 -26.35
C VAL A 58 -11.46 -11.72 -25.66
N GLN A 59 -12.17 -12.32 -24.72
CA GLN A 59 -13.08 -11.61 -23.84
C GLN A 59 -12.28 -10.64 -22.95
N ARG A 60 -12.39 -9.34 -23.23
CA ARG A 60 -11.79 -8.29 -22.39
C ARG A 60 -12.72 -7.99 -21.21
N GLY A 61 -12.13 -7.95 -20.02
CA GLY A 61 -12.81 -7.61 -18.77
C GLY A 61 -12.80 -6.10 -18.50
N ALA A 62 -13.17 -5.75 -17.27
CA ALA A 62 -12.99 -4.41 -16.71
C ALA A 62 -12.07 -4.50 -15.49
N VAL A 63 -11.34 -3.42 -15.24
CA VAL A 63 -10.46 -3.28 -14.07
C VAL A 63 -10.79 -1.99 -13.33
N LEU A 64 -10.56 -1.98 -12.02
CA LEU A 64 -10.71 -0.81 -11.17
C LEU A 64 -9.34 -0.44 -10.60
N ARG A 65 -8.66 0.46 -11.29
CA ARG A 65 -7.28 0.83 -10.98
C ARG A 65 -7.27 1.72 -9.74
N THR A 66 -6.49 1.35 -8.73
CA THR A 66 -6.12 2.26 -7.63
C THR A 66 -5.24 3.37 -8.19
N ILE A 67 -5.71 4.61 -8.09
CA ILE A 67 -4.92 5.79 -8.42
C ILE A 67 -4.15 6.26 -7.20
N ASN A 68 -4.84 6.37 -6.06
CA ASN A 68 -4.25 6.80 -4.81
C ASN A 68 -5.02 6.20 -3.62
N VAL A 69 -4.29 5.68 -2.63
CA VAL A 69 -4.87 5.37 -1.32
C VAL A 69 -4.70 6.62 -0.47
N ILE A 70 -5.81 7.28 -0.15
CA ILE A 70 -5.83 8.55 0.57
C ILE A 70 -5.77 8.31 2.08
N SER A 71 -6.52 7.31 2.55
CA SER A 71 -6.54 6.86 3.95
C SER A 71 -6.89 5.37 4.03
N ASN A 72 -6.11 4.61 4.79
CA ASN A 72 -6.34 3.19 5.08
C ASN A 72 -6.02 2.81 6.53
N GLU A 73 -5.87 3.81 7.39
CA GLU A 73 -5.76 3.66 8.83
C GLU A 73 -6.96 4.34 9.48
N ILE A 74 -7.52 3.72 10.50
CA ILE A 74 -8.73 4.17 11.19
C ILE A 74 -8.35 4.48 12.64
N PRO A 75 -7.95 5.72 12.96
CA PRO A 75 -7.73 6.13 14.33
C PRO A 75 -9.02 6.01 15.15
N ILE A 76 -9.04 5.14 16.16
CA ILE A 76 -10.21 5.01 17.04
C ILE A 76 -10.39 6.26 17.93
N GLY A 77 -11.62 6.52 18.36
CA GLY A 77 -11.97 7.68 19.16
C GLY A 77 -12.09 8.99 18.36
N ASN A 78 -11.92 8.94 17.04
CA ASN A 78 -12.16 10.05 16.13
C ASN A 78 -13.26 9.70 15.12
N ASN A 79 -14.39 10.39 15.20
CA ASN A 79 -15.55 10.17 14.31
C ASN A 79 -15.27 10.58 12.85
N ASP A 80 -14.25 11.40 12.61
CA ASP A 80 -13.83 11.80 11.27
C ASP A 80 -12.87 10.77 10.62
N SER A 81 -12.46 9.73 11.35
CA SER A 81 -11.64 8.65 10.82
C SER A 81 -12.36 7.92 9.68
N ASN A 82 -11.65 7.68 8.59
CA ASN A 82 -12.23 7.14 7.36
C ASN A 82 -11.25 6.32 6.55
N PHE A 83 -11.78 5.39 5.79
CA PHE A 83 -11.12 4.82 4.63
C PHE A 83 -11.41 5.71 3.42
N SER A 84 -10.39 6.01 2.62
CA SER A 84 -10.55 6.79 1.40
C SER A 84 -9.58 6.36 0.30
N VAL A 85 -10.13 6.17 -0.90
CA VAL A 85 -9.36 5.70 -2.07
C VAL A 85 -9.87 6.37 -3.35
N GLU A 86 -8.94 6.77 -4.22
CA GLU A 86 -9.22 7.22 -5.57
C GLU A 86 -9.05 6.05 -6.55
N VAL A 87 -10.10 5.79 -7.33
CA VAL A 87 -10.17 4.66 -8.25
C VAL A 87 -10.61 5.09 -9.64
N GLU A 88 -10.09 4.40 -10.66
CA GLU A 88 -10.35 4.66 -12.08
C GLU A 88 -10.80 3.39 -12.80
N ILE A 89 -11.92 3.48 -13.52
CA ILE A 89 -12.47 2.37 -14.29
C ILE A 89 -11.76 2.29 -15.64
N GLN A 90 -11.34 1.09 -16.03
CA GLN A 90 -10.86 0.83 -17.38
C GLN A 90 -11.49 -0.45 -17.95
N ASP A 91 -12.07 -0.32 -19.13
CA ASP A 91 -12.57 -1.42 -19.96
C ASP A 91 -12.23 -1.17 -21.44
N GLN A 92 -12.71 -2.02 -22.34
CA GLN A 92 -12.45 -1.89 -23.79
C GLN A 92 -13.12 -0.67 -24.46
N GLU A 93 -14.11 -0.05 -23.83
CA GLU A 93 -14.80 1.16 -24.30
C GLU A 93 -14.52 2.39 -23.41
N ASN A 94 -13.38 2.40 -22.71
CA ASN A 94 -12.94 3.47 -21.83
C ASN A 94 -13.91 3.73 -20.66
N GLY A 95 -14.35 2.65 -20.01
CA GLY A 95 -15.19 2.65 -18.82
C GLY A 95 -16.70 2.71 -19.07
N LYS A 96 -17.13 2.68 -20.34
CA LYS A 96 -18.55 2.79 -20.73
C LYS A 96 -19.34 1.50 -20.55
N LEU A 97 -18.69 0.36 -20.36
CA LEU A 97 -19.37 -0.93 -20.19
C LEU A 97 -19.74 -1.20 -18.74
N VAL A 98 -19.17 -0.46 -17.78
CA VAL A 98 -19.52 -0.58 -16.36
C VAL A 98 -20.81 0.20 -16.08
N GLN A 99 -21.83 -0.50 -15.59
CA GLN A 99 -23.11 0.09 -15.22
C GLN A 99 -23.19 0.49 -13.73
N ALA A 100 -22.43 -0.18 -12.86
CA ALA A 100 -22.43 0.09 -11.43
C ALA A 100 -21.10 -0.37 -10.81
N VAL A 101 -20.71 0.29 -9.71
CA VAL A 101 -19.68 -0.20 -8.80
C VAL A 101 -20.34 -0.48 -7.46
N GLU A 102 -20.43 -1.75 -7.09
CA GLU A 102 -20.96 -2.18 -5.80
C GLU A 102 -19.83 -2.16 -4.77
N VAL A 103 -20.09 -1.63 -3.58
CA VAL A 103 -19.13 -1.56 -2.47
C VAL A 103 -19.61 -2.41 -1.31
N TYR A 104 -18.76 -3.31 -0.87
CA TYR A 104 -18.99 -4.25 0.22
C TYR A 104 -18.05 -3.96 1.39
N ILE A 105 -18.55 -4.10 2.61
CA ILE A 105 -17.75 -3.98 3.83
C ILE A 105 -17.87 -5.25 4.66
N GLY A 106 -16.75 -5.73 5.20
CA GLY A 106 -16.70 -6.74 6.26
C GLY A 106 -15.81 -6.28 7.42
N PHE A 107 -15.77 -7.05 8.50
CA PHE A 107 -14.96 -6.79 9.68
C PHE A 107 -14.18 -8.03 10.08
N ARG A 108 -12.93 -7.82 10.48
CA ARG A 108 -12.05 -8.84 11.04
C ARG A 108 -11.65 -8.43 12.45
N ASP A 109 -12.06 -9.25 13.40
CA ASP A 109 -11.72 -9.11 14.81
C ASP A 109 -10.37 -9.80 15.03
N ASN A 110 -9.32 -9.00 15.17
CA ASN A 110 -7.96 -9.48 15.42
C ASN A 110 -7.60 -9.42 16.90
N THR A 111 -8.55 -9.04 17.76
CA THR A 111 -8.34 -8.78 19.18
C THR A 111 -9.03 -9.79 20.09
N VAL A 112 -9.61 -10.85 19.52
CA VAL A 112 -10.21 -11.99 20.24
C VAL A 112 -9.27 -12.56 21.32
N ALA A 113 -9.60 -12.31 22.58
CA ALA A 113 -8.93 -12.93 23.72
C ALA A 113 -9.39 -14.40 23.90
N ASP A 114 -8.58 -15.19 24.61
CA ASP A 114 -8.88 -16.60 24.88
C ASP A 114 -10.25 -16.78 25.58
N GLY A 115 -11.21 -17.34 24.84
CA GLY A 115 -12.55 -17.63 25.34
C GLY A 115 -13.60 -16.55 25.05
N GLU A 116 -13.21 -15.45 24.40
CA GLU A 116 -14.13 -14.43 23.90
C GLU A 116 -14.77 -14.84 22.55
N THR A 117 -15.80 -14.10 22.15
CA THR A 117 -16.50 -14.35 20.89
C THR A 117 -15.79 -13.62 19.76
N ASP A 118 -15.43 -14.35 18.71
CA ASP A 118 -14.96 -13.79 17.45
C ASP A 118 -16.09 -13.02 16.75
N LEU A 119 -15.87 -11.72 16.52
CA LEU A 119 -16.82 -10.81 15.89
C LEU A 119 -16.59 -10.62 14.38
N ASP A 120 -15.77 -11.47 13.76
CA ASP A 120 -15.61 -11.54 12.30
C ASP A 120 -16.98 -11.47 11.60
N THR A 121 -17.16 -10.45 10.78
CA THR A 121 -18.38 -10.25 10.02
C THR A 121 -18.11 -10.37 8.54
N GLU A 122 -18.87 -11.25 7.90
CA GLU A 122 -18.91 -11.40 6.45
C GLU A 122 -19.33 -10.10 5.75
N GLU A 123 -18.91 -9.97 4.48
CA GLU A 123 -19.15 -8.76 3.71
C GLU A 123 -20.65 -8.47 3.48
N VAL A 124 -21.05 -7.22 3.69
CA VAL A 124 -22.38 -6.67 3.37
C VAL A 124 -22.29 -5.58 2.31
N LEU A 125 -23.27 -5.50 1.42
CA LEU A 125 -23.36 -4.42 0.41
C LEU A 125 -23.76 -3.12 1.12
N VAL A 126 -22.91 -2.09 1.02
CA VAL A 126 -23.14 -0.79 1.66
C VAL A 126 -23.56 0.30 0.69
N GLU A 127 -23.07 0.25 -0.55
CA GLU A 127 -23.31 1.30 -1.53
C GLU A 127 -23.23 0.79 -2.96
N ILE A 128 -23.97 1.45 -3.85
CA ILE A 128 -23.89 1.24 -5.30
C ILE A 128 -23.59 2.59 -5.94
N LEU A 129 -22.38 2.74 -6.47
CA LEU A 129 -21.93 3.94 -7.15
C LEU A 129 -22.35 3.90 -8.62
N ASP A 130 -22.86 5.03 -9.12
CA ASP A 130 -23.22 5.23 -10.52
C ASP A 130 -22.02 5.83 -11.29
N PRO A 131 -21.36 5.07 -12.19
CA PRO A 131 -20.22 5.57 -12.97
C PRO A 131 -20.52 6.81 -13.80
N SER A 132 -21.79 7.11 -14.12
CA SER A 132 -22.17 8.32 -14.85
C SER A 132 -21.95 9.61 -14.04
N THR A 133 -21.81 9.49 -12.72
CA THR A 133 -21.49 10.61 -11.81
C THR A 133 -19.98 10.87 -11.69
N PHE A 134 -19.15 9.98 -12.23
CA PHE A 134 -17.70 10.05 -12.05
C PHE A 134 -17.10 11.16 -12.90
N SER A 135 -16.02 11.74 -12.38
CA SER A 135 -15.20 12.68 -13.15
C SER A 135 -14.38 11.94 -14.20
N ILE A 136 -13.87 12.66 -15.22
CA ILE A 136 -12.97 12.07 -16.20
C ILE A 136 -11.53 12.37 -15.78
N GLY A 137 -10.74 11.33 -15.54
CA GLY A 137 -9.33 11.41 -15.20
C GLY A 137 -8.44 11.80 -16.39
N GLU A 138 -7.15 11.96 -16.12
CA GLU A 138 -6.15 12.44 -17.11
C GLU A 138 -6.02 11.55 -18.36
N PHE A 139 -6.38 10.26 -18.24
CA PHE A 139 -6.35 9.28 -19.32
C PHE A 139 -7.68 9.17 -20.08
N GLY A 140 -8.65 10.04 -19.81
CA GLY A 140 -9.98 9.98 -20.44
C GLY A 140 -10.87 8.86 -19.90
N LEU A 141 -10.60 8.38 -18.68
CA LEU A 141 -11.30 7.27 -18.03
C LEU A 141 -12.15 7.76 -16.83
N PRO A 142 -13.28 7.12 -16.51
CA PRO A 142 -14.10 7.47 -15.35
C PRO A 142 -13.34 7.27 -14.04
N ARG A 143 -13.33 8.29 -13.17
CA ARG A 143 -12.59 8.33 -11.92
C ARG A 143 -13.43 8.93 -10.79
N THR A 144 -13.34 8.32 -9.62
CA THR A 144 -14.00 8.79 -8.40
C THR A 144 -13.13 8.59 -7.16
N THR A 145 -13.42 9.36 -6.12
CA THR A 145 -12.92 9.11 -4.76
C THR A 145 -14.04 8.49 -3.96
N TYR A 146 -13.81 7.31 -3.43
CA TYR A 146 -14.69 6.67 -2.45
C TYR A 146 -14.17 6.94 -1.05
N THR A 147 -15.06 7.34 -0.14
CA THR A 147 -14.75 7.58 1.27
C THR A 147 -15.86 6.97 2.11
N ILE A 148 -15.49 6.25 3.16
CA ILE A 148 -16.43 5.77 4.17
C ILE A 148 -15.84 5.93 5.57
N THR A 149 -16.62 6.49 6.48
CA THR A 149 -16.20 6.81 7.85
C THR A 149 -16.35 5.60 8.78
N LEU A 150 -15.60 5.59 9.88
CA LEU A 150 -15.73 4.54 10.91
C LEU A 150 -17.18 4.38 11.39
N PRO A 151 -17.94 5.45 11.73
CA PRO A 151 -19.35 5.32 12.12
C PRO A 151 -20.23 4.68 11.04
N GLU A 152 -19.99 4.94 9.76
CA GLU A 152 -20.73 4.33 8.65
C GLU A 152 -20.40 2.84 8.49
N MET A 153 -19.12 2.47 8.63
CA MET A 153 -18.69 1.06 8.58
C MET A 153 -19.29 0.25 9.73
N VAL A 154 -19.22 0.78 10.96
CA VAL A 154 -19.82 0.15 12.15
C VAL A 154 -21.32 0.02 11.99
N ALA A 155 -22.01 1.08 11.54
CA ALA A 155 -23.47 1.06 11.35
C ALA A 155 -23.95 0.09 10.27
N ALA A 156 -23.10 -0.28 9.32
CA ALA A 156 -23.42 -1.25 8.28
C ALA A 156 -23.33 -2.71 8.77
N LEU A 157 -22.58 -2.96 9.83
CA LEU A 157 -22.24 -4.29 10.33
C LEU A 157 -22.98 -4.59 11.65
N PRO A 158 -23.13 -5.86 12.06
CA PRO A 158 -23.76 -6.24 13.32
C PRO A 158 -22.80 -6.10 14.51
N ILE A 159 -22.02 -5.02 14.55
CA ILE A 159 -21.06 -4.68 15.61
C ILE A 159 -21.37 -3.28 16.16
N SER A 160 -20.81 -2.94 17.32
CA SER A 160 -20.88 -1.62 17.93
C SER A 160 -19.50 -0.96 17.98
N ASN A 161 -19.42 0.32 18.33
CA ASN A 161 -18.12 0.99 18.50
C ASN A 161 -17.31 0.43 19.66
N ASP A 162 -17.97 -0.18 20.65
CA ASP A 162 -17.31 -0.79 21.80
C ASP A 162 -16.70 -2.17 21.46
N ASP A 163 -17.04 -2.72 20.28
CA ASP A 163 -16.54 -3.98 19.75
C ASP A 163 -15.35 -3.79 18.78
N VAL A 164 -14.88 -2.54 18.62
CA VAL A 164 -13.80 -2.20 17.71
C VAL A 164 -12.58 -1.82 18.53
N ASP A 165 -11.51 -2.59 18.39
CA ASP A 165 -10.25 -2.38 19.07
C ASP A 165 -9.11 -2.15 18.06
N GLY A 166 -7.98 -1.65 18.56
CA GLY A 166 -6.81 -1.48 17.69
C GLY A 166 -6.30 -2.83 17.18
N SER A 167 -5.80 -2.82 15.95
CA SER A 167 -5.44 -3.98 15.12
C SER A 167 -6.60 -4.71 14.44
N ASP A 168 -7.85 -4.43 14.81
CA ASP A 168 -9.00 -4.88 14.02
C ASP A 168 -8.98 -4.27 12.63
N GLN A 169 -9.72 -4.89 11.71
CA GLN A 169 -9.67 -4.50 10.31
C GLN A 169 -11.07 -4.44 9.69
N PHE A 170 -11.33 -3.37 8.97
CA PHE A 170 -12.45 -3.31 8.03
C PHE A 170 -11.95 -3.72 6.65
N THR A 171 -12.67 -4.64 5.99
CA THR A 171 -12.41 -5.02 4.60
C THR A 171 -13.35 -4.26 3.69
N ILE A 172 -12.84 -3.53 2.70
CA ILE A 172 -13.62 -2.79 1.71
C ILE A 172 -13.40 -3.42 0.34
N ARG A 173 -14.43 -4.05 -0.22
CA ARG A 173 -14.38 -4.70 -1.52
C ARG A 173 -15.26 -4.00 -2.55
N PHE A 174 -14.69 -3.73 -3.71
CA PHE A 174 -15.38 -3.21 -4.88
C PHE A 174 -15.72 -4.33 -5.85
N GLU A 175 -16.88 -4.24 -6.49
CA GLU A 175 -17.31 -5.13 -7.57
C GLU A 175 -17.84 -4.31 -8.73
N LEU A 176 -17.26 -4.48 -9.91
CA LEU A 176 -17.75 -3.86 -11.14
C LEU A 176 -18.86 -4.72 -11.71
N VAL A 177 -20.00 -4.10 -11.98
CA VAL A 177 -21.10 -4.73 -12.72
C VAL A 177 -21.14 -4.12 -14.12
N LEU A 178 -21.05 -4.96 -15.14
CA LEU A 178 -21.12 -4.53 -16.54
C LEU A 178 -22.55 -4.57 -17.08
N VAL A 179 -22.81 -3.81 -18.14
CA VAL A 179 -24.09 -3.76 -18.86
C VAL A 179 -24.57 -5.12 -19.39
N ASP A 180 -23.65 -6.06 -19.59
CA ASP A 180 -23.93 -7.42 -20.05
C ASP A 180 -24.11 -8.44 -18.91
N GLY A 181 -24.11 -7.96 -17.66
CA GLY A 181 -24.33 -8.76 -16.45
C GLY A 181 -23.06 -9.42 -15.88
N ARG A 182 -21.90 -9.28 -16.53
CA ARG A 182 -20.64 -9.76 -15.97
C ARG A 182 -20.25 -8.95 -14.73
N ARG A 183 -19.59 -9.62 -13.80
CA ARG A 183 -19.10 -9.06 -12.54
C ARG A 183 -17.61 -9.31 -12.40
N TYR A 184 -16.87 -8.32 -11.93
CA TYR A 184 -15.44 -8.43 -11.64
C TYR A 184 -15.12 -7.87 -10.26
N SER A 185 -14.48 -8.66 -9.42
CA SER A 185 -14.04 -8.27 -8.08
C SER A 185 -12.73 -8.96 -7.69
N PHE A 186 -12.44 -9.01 -6.39
CA PHE A 186 -11.19 -9.55 -5.83
C PHE A 186 -10.89 -10.98 -6.30
N ALA A 187 -11.91 -11.84 -6.37
CA ALA A 187 -11.75 -13.23 -6.80
C ALA A 187 -11.37 -13.38 -8.29
N ASP A 188 -11.62 -12.36 -9.10
CA ASP A 188 -11.30 -12.33 -10.54
C ASP A 188 -9.89 -11.80 -10.82
N ASN A 189 -9.14 -11.43 -9.78
CA ASN A 189 -7.76 -11.01 -9.92
C ASN A 189 -6.87 -12.16 -10.37
N SER A 190 -6.18 -11.95 -11.48
CA SER A 190 -5.00 -12.73 -11.87
C SER A 190 -3.73 -11.98 -11.47
N GLY A 191 -2.59 -12.67 -11.30
CA GLY A 191 -1.34 -12.05 -10.86
C GLY A 191 -0.83 -10.89 -11.73
N THR A 192 -1.35 -10.70 -12.95
CA THR A 192 -1.10 -9.52 -13.78
C THR A 192 -1.92 -8.29 -13.37
N LEU A 193 -3.13 -8.48 -12.82
CA LEU A 193 -4.06 -7.41 -12.43
C LEU A 193 -3.70 -6.73 -11.10
N THR A 194 -2.96 -7.44 -10.24
CA THR A 194 -2.43 -6.89 -8.97
C THR A 194 -1.02 -6.32 -9.11
N GLY A 195 -0.38 -6.46 -10.27
CA GLY A 195 0.92 -5.84 -10.56
C GLY A 195 0.82 -4.32 -10.78
N SER A 196 1.95 -3.63 -10.71
CA SER A 196 2.06 -2.15 -10.73
C SER A 196 1.40 -1.46 -11.93
N PHE A 197 1.10 -2.19 -13.01
CA PHE A 197 0.47 -1.64 -14.21
C PHE A 197 -1.05 -1.48 -14.06
N PHE A 198 -1.74 -2.45 -13.46
CA PHE A 198 -3.20 -2.40 -13.29
C PHE A 198 -3.60 -1.97 -11.88
N SER A 199 -2.80 -2.30 -10.85
CA SER A 199 -3.05 -1.92 -9.45
C SER A 199 -4.53 -2.01 -9.08
N SER A 200 -5.20 -3.12 -9.43
CA SER A 200 -6.65 -3.26 -9.30
C SER A 200 -6.98 -4.33 -8.26
N PRO A 201 -6.65 -4.13 -6.98
CA PRO A 201 -6.82 -5.16 -5.98
C PRO A 201 -8.29 -5.48 -5.75
N PHE A 202 -9.24 -4.58 -6.05
CA PHE A 202 -10.67 -4.67 -5.69
C PHE A 202 -10.96 -4.79 -4.18
N LEU A 203 -10.03 -5.29 -3.37
CA LEU A 203 -10.12 -5.43 -1.93
C LEU A 203 -9.07 -4.54 -1.26
N TYR A 204 -9.51 -3.79 -0.26
CA TYR A 204 -8.67 -2.99 0.61
C TYR A 204 -8.94 -3.38 2.05
N THR A 205 -7.93 -3.16 2.89
CA THR A 205 -8.01 -3.37 4.33
C THR A 205 -7.72 -2.03 5.00
N ALA A 206 -8.65 -1.57 5.83
CA ALA A 206 -8.46 -0.41 6.69
C ALA A 206 -8.21 -0.90 8.11
N THR A 207 -7.01 -0.64 8.65
CA THR A 207 -6.61 -1.13 9.97
C THR A 207 -6.97 -0.11 11.03
N VAL A 208 -7.59 -0.56 12.12
CA VAL A 208 -7.87 0.27 13.28
C VAL A 208 -6.58 0.52 14.05
N VAL A 209 -6.28 1.79 14.30
CA VAL A 209 -5.07 2.22 15.01
C VAL A 209 -5.44 3.07 16.20
N CYS A 210 -4.62 3.04 17.24
CA CYS A 210 -4.82 3.89 18.41
C CYS A 210 -3.81 5.02 18.36
N PRO A 211 -4.24 6.25 17.99
CA PRO A 211 -3.33 7.38 17.92
C PRO A 211 -2.79 7.71 19.32
N PRO A 212 -1.60 8.31 19.42
CA PRO A 212 -1.11 8.84 20.68
C PRO A 212 -2.15 9.77 21.33
N LYS A 213 -2.54 9.43 22.56
CA LYS A 213 -3.50 10.20 23.37
C LYS A 213 -2.90 10.59 24.72
N PRO A 214 -3.48 11.58 25.42
CA PRO A 214 -3.14 11.83 26.80
C PRO A 214 -3.29 10.53 27.62
N PRO A 215 -2.25 10.12 28.39
CA PRO A 215 -2.32 8.86 29.14
C PRO A 215 -3.46 8.88 30.15
N THR A 216 -4.08 7.73 30.42
CA THR A 216 -5.17 7.63 31.39
C THR A 216 -4.70 8.12 32.78
N PRO A 217 -5.42 9.08 33.41
CA PRO A 217 -5.05 9.56 34.74
C PRO A 217 -5.11 8.44 35.78
N GLY A 218 -4.12 8.37 36.65
CA GLY A 218 -4.05 7.35 37.70
C GLY A 218 -2.64 6.88 37.98
N VAL A 219 -2.55 5.76 38.70
CA VAL A 219 -1.28 5.14 39.08
C VAL A 219 -0.87 4.14 38.01
N TRP A 220 0.21 4.44 37.34
CA TRP A 220 0.87 3.56 36.38
C TRP A 220 1.94 2.74 37.08
N THR A 221 2.13 1.51 36.67
CA THR A 221 3.11 0.58 37.25
C THR A 221 4.17 0.23 36.23
N VAL A 222 5.43 0.18 36.67
CA VAL A 222 6.53 -0.36 35.88
C VAL A 222 7.08 -1.57 36.63
N GLU A 223 6.99 -2.73 36.00
CA GLU A 223 7.58 -3.98 36.49
C GLU A 223 8.91 -4.18 35.77
N MET A 224 10.00 -4.24 36.53
CA MET A 224 11.37 -4.25 36.02
C MET A 224 12.04 -5.56 36.37
N GLN A 225 12.84 -6.08 35.45
CA GLN A 225 13.68 -7.25 35.66
C GLN A 225 15.10 -7.00 35.18
N ASP A 226 16.01 -7.76 35.78
CA ASP A 226 17.42 -7.79 35.44
C ASP A 226 17.89 -9.25 35.45
N ALA A 227 18.35 -9.73 34.28
CA ALA A 227 18.68 -11.13 34.10
C ALA A 227 19.96 -11.57 34.81
N PHE A 228 20.91 -10.66 35.06
CA PHE A 228 22.15 -10.96 35.77
C PHE A 228 21.97 -10.87 37.28
N GLY A 229 21.10 -9.96 37.73
CA GLY A 229 20.68 -9.83 39.11
C GLY A 229 21.53 -8.88 39.92
N ASP A 230 22.09 -7.83 39.30
CA ASP A 230 22.90 -6.82 39.97
C ASP A 230 22.41 -5.38 39.76
N GLY A 231 21.16 -5.24 39.34
CA GLY A 231 20.45 -3.98 39.14
C GLY A 231 20.86 -3.30 37.84
N TRP A 232 20.07 -2.33 37.42
CA TRP A 232 20.32 -1.65 36.16
C TRP A 232 21.57 -0.76 36.27
N GLN A 233 22.48 -0.86 35.30
CA GLN A 233 23.76 -0.16 35.27
C GLN A 233 23.78 0.93 34.17
N PRO A 234 22.95 1.98 34.30
CA PRO A 234 22.71 2.93 33.23
C PRO A 234 23.91 3.79 32.84
N THR A 235 24.96 3.91 33.68
CA THR A 235 25.99 4.94 33.50
C THR A 235 27.45 4.44 33.47
N THR A 236 27.70 3.14 33.57
CA THR A 236 29.04 2.54 33.39
C THR A 236 29.31 2.06 31.96
N ALA A 237 30.59 2.11 31.53
CA ALA A 237 31.12 1.47 30.30
C ALA A 237 30.31 1.70 28.99
N ASP A 238 29.91 2.94 28.71
CA ASP A 238 29.03 3.34 27.58
C ASP A 238 27.55 2.95 27.76
N GLY A 239 27.14 2.66 29.00
CA GLY A 239 25.74 2.48 29.42
C GLY A 239 24.86 3.67 29.01
N GLY A 240 23.65 3.35 28.55
CA GLY A 240 22.82 4.24 27.74
C GLY A 240 22.14 5.42 28.44
N GLY A 241 22.37 5.65 29.74
CA GLY A 241 21.72 6.69 30.55
C GLY A 241 20.58 6.13 31.42
N PRO A 242 19.86 6.97 32.21
CA PRO A 242 18.91 6.53 33.24
C PRO A 242 17.80 5.62 32.71
N GLY A 243 17.78 4.34 33.10
CA GLY A 243 16.78 3.30 32.78
C GLY A 243 15.63 3.73 31.84
N LEU A 244 14.49 4.07 32.44
CA LEU A 244 13.32 4.62 31.76
C LEU A 244 13.08 6.07 32.20
N VAL A 245 12.92 6.98 31.25
CA VAL A 245 12.48 8.36 31.51
C VAL A 245 11.08 8.56 30.94
N VAL A 246 10.14 8.97 31.79
CA VAL A 246 8.77 9.30 31.41
C VAL A 246 8.56 10.81 31.54
N THR A 247 8.22 11.49 30.45
CA THR A 247 7.92 12.92 30.45
C THR A 247 6.46 13.14 30.11
N LEU A 248 5.70 13.73 31.04
CA LEU A 248 4.31 14.10 30.84
C LEU A 248 4.19 15.44 30.10
N SER A 249 3.05 15.69 29.46
CA SER A 249 2.83 16.92 28.69
C SER A 249 2.80 18.20 29.55
N ASP A 250 2.67 18.07 30.87
CA ASP A 250 2.77 19.19 31.81
C ASP A 250 4.22 19.50 32.23
N GLY A 251 5.20 18.75 31.71
CA GLY A 251 6.62 18.87 32.01
C GLY A 251 7.09 18.06 33.22
N THR A 252 6.22 17.30 33.88
CA THR A 252 6.61 16.36 34.94
C THR A 252 7.48 15.24 34.36
N VAL A 253 8.59 14.92 35.02
CA VAL A 253 9.54 13.89 34.61
C VAL A 253 9.67 12.83 35.70
N TYR A 254 9.61 11.57 35.32
CA TYR A 254 9.92 10.41 36.16
C TYR A 254 11.15 9.69 35.61
N GLU A 255 12.13 9.44 36.47
CA GLU A 255 13.30 8.62 36.16
C GLU A 255 13.16 7.31 36.94
N ILE A 256 13.16 6.20 36.21
CA ILE A 256 12.77 4.88 36.71
C ILE A 256 13.87 3.86 36.39
N GLY A 257 14.22 3.04 37.38
CA GLY A 257 15.14 1.92 37.22
C GLY A 257 15.41 1.17 38.52
N LEU A 258 16.16 0.07 38.43
CA LEU A 258 16.58 -0.74 39.57
C LEU A 258 17.88 -0.22 40.17
N CYS A 259 17.98 -0.27 41.51
CA CYS A 259 19.20 0.08 42.20
C CYS A 259 20.31 -0.95 41.94
N THR A 260 21.52 -0.46 41.66
CA THR A 260 22.72 -1.26 41.47
C THR A 260 23.76 -0.94 42.55
N PRO A 261 24.57 -1.92 43.03
CA PRO A 261 25.62 -1.64 44.00
C PRO A 261 26.89 -1.05 43.39
N TYR A 262 27.01 -0.99 42.05
CA TYR A 262 28.24 -0.55 41.38
C TYR A 262 28.30 0.97 41.20
N GLU A 263 27.16 1.65 41.15
CA GLU A 263 27.10 3.09 40.94
C GLU A 263 25.86 3.72 41.60
N ASP A 264 25.93 5.04 41.81
CA ASP A 264 24.78 5.86 42.17
C ASP A 264 24.14 6.35 40.87
N PRO A 265 22.90 5.93 40.55
CA PRO A 265 22.26 6.27 39.28
C PRO A 265 21.81 7.74 39.19
N GLY A 266 21.86 8.50 40.30
CA GLY A 266 21.52 9.93 40.32
C GLY A 266 20.02 10.25 40.39
N TYR A 267 19.17 9.23 40.55
CA TYR A 267 17.73 9.33 40.80
C TYR A 267 17.31 8.32 41.89
N ASP A 268 16.07 8.45 42.39
CA ASP A 268 15.51 7.53 43.40
C ASP A 268 15.17 6.18 42.74
N CYS A 269 16.14 5.27 42.72
CA CYS A 269 16.01 3.96 42.11
C CYS A 269 15.14 3.02 42.97
N THR A 270 14.67 1.94 42.36
CA THR A 270 13.85 0.92 43.02
C THR A 270 14.73 -0.17 43.62
N ASP A 271 14.55 -0.44 44.92
CA ASP A 271 15.26 -1.53 45.61
C ASP A 271 15.00 -2.89 44.94
N GLY A 272 16.07 -3.64 44.69
CA GLY A 272 16.01 -4.98 44.09
C GLY A 272 16.99 -5.12 42.93
N ALA A 273 17.85 -6.14 43.00
CA ALA A 273 18.92 -6.32 42.02
C ALA A 273 18.51 -7.19 40.82
N SER A 274 17.54 -8.10 40.97
CA SER A 274 17.04 -8.95 39.87
C SER A 274 15.67 -8.56 39.36
N SER A 275 14.92 -7.81 40.16
CA SER A 275 13.58 -7.36 39.84
C SER A 275 13.13 -6.29 40.82
N GLY A 276 12.20 -5.45 40.39
CA GLY A 276 11.55 -4.46 41.23
C GLY A 276 10.32 -3.88 40.56
N THR A 277 9.47 -3.26 41.36
CA THR A 277 8.23 -2.64 40.88
C THR A 277 8.16 -1.23 41.42
N THR A 278 7.88 -0.28 40.55
CA THR A 278 7.62 1.10 40.95
C THR A 278 6.37 1.63 40.29
N THR A 279 5.91 2.79 40.75
CA THR A 279 4.72 3.44 40.23
C THR A 279 4.94 4.93 40.04
N PHE A 280 4.30 5.50 39.03
CA PHE A 280 4.21 6.95 38.85
C PHE A 280 2.75 7.37 38.68
N THR A 281 2.44 8.63 38.96
CA THR A 281 1.07 9.15 38.90
C THR A 281 0.89 10.06 37.70
N VAL A 282 -0.02 9.71 36.81
CA VAL A 282 -0.47 10.59 35.74
C VAL A 282 -1.60 11.47 36.27
N PRO A 283 -1.46 12.81 36.32
CA PRO A 283 -2.51 13.71 36.75
C PRO A 283 -3.61 13.81 35.67
N ALA A 284 -4.81 14.20 36.09
CA ALA A 284 -5.88 14.52 35.16
C ALA A 284 -5.60 15.84 34.41
N GLY A 285 -6.08 15.94 33.17
CA GLY A 285 -6.05 17.17 32.39
C GLY A 285 -4.82 17.36 31.50
N LEU A 286 -4.00 16.32 31.29
CA LEU A 286 -2.99 16.31 30.23
C LEU A 286 -3.64 16.43 28.85
N THR A 287 -2.95 17.07 27.92
CA THR A 287 -3.46 17.36 26.57
C THR A 287 -2.70 16.65 25.47
N GLU A 288 -1.56 16.05 25.78
CA GLU A 288 -0.71 15.34 24.83
C GLU A 288 -0.25 14.01 25.42
N ALA A 289 0.17 13.10 24.53
CA ALA A 289 0.81 11.85 24.91
C ALA A 289 2.07 12.09 25.77
N ALA A 290 2.35 11.17 26.69
CA ALA A 290 3.62 11.16 27.41
C ALA A 290 4.73 10.58 26.53
N ASP A 291 5.94 11.11 26.67
CA ASP A 291 7.15 10.56 26.07
C ASP A 291 7.78 9.53 27.00
N PHE A 292 7.90 8.29 26.52
CA PHE A 292 8.57 7.20 27.22
C PHE A 292 9.88 6.93 26.51
N ASN A 293 11.00 7.27 27.15
CA ASN A 293 12.32 7.14 26.56
C ASN A 293 13.13 6.10 27.34
N PHE A 294 13.39 4.96 26.72
CA PHE A 294 14.34 3.99 27.24
C PHE A 294 15.75 4.45 26.91
N ARG A 295 16.61 4.45 27.92
CA ARG A 295 17.99 4.85 27.73
C ARG A 295 18.88 3.73 27.21
N GLY A 296 18.39 2.50 27.15
CA GLY A 296 19.02 1.39 26.44
C GLY A 296 19.59 0.34 27.37
N ASP A 297 19.81 -0.84 26.79
CA ASP A 297 20.32 -2.02 27.49
C ASP A 297 21.67 -2.44 26.92
N PHE A 298 22.75 -1.87 27.48
CA PHE A 298 24.10 -2.13 26.98
C PHE A 298 24.55 -3.59 27.24
N TRP A 299 24.16 -4.16 28.37
CA TRP A 299 24.57 -5.50 28.81
C TRP A 299 23.63 -6.61 28.33
N GLY A 300 22.45 -6.27 27.82
CA GLY A 300 21.46 -7.22 27.33
C GLY A 300 20.72 -7.93 28.46
N GLU A 301 20.51 -7.26 29.58
CA GLU A 301 19.95 -7.84 30.81
C GLU A 301 18.64 -7.17 31.28
N ILE A 302 18.29 -6.01 30.71
CA ILE A 302 17.20 -5.15 31.17
C ILE A 302 15.90 -5.47 30.43
N SER A 303 14.88 -5.92 31.15
CA SER A 303 13.51 -6.00 30.64
C SER A 303 12.52 -5.31 31.57
N PHE A 304 11.38 -4.86 31.02
CA PHE A 304 10.31 -4.30 31.84
C PHE A 304 8.97 -4.26 31.12
N GLN A 305 7.90 -4.18 31.91
CA GLN A 305 6.53 -3.94 31.45
C GLN A 305 6.02 -2.60 31.99
N ILE A 306 5.24 -1.89 31.17
CA ILE A 306 4.51 -0.69 31.57
C ILE A 306 3.03 -1.03 31.62
N ILE A 307 2.41 -0.81 32.78
CA ILE A 307 1.04 -1.23 33.10
C ILE A 307 0.21 0.00 33.47
N THR A 308 -0.98 0.12 32.87
CA THR A 308 -1.88 1.26 33.06
C THR A 308 -2.62 1.17 34.40
N PRO A 309 -3.32 2.24 34.84
CA PRO A 309 -4.17 2.20 36.02
C PRO A 309 -5.30 1.17 35.92
N ASN A 310 -5.65 0.76 34.70
CA ASN A 310 -6.67 -0.25 34.42
C ASN A 310 -6.10 -1.70 34.50
N GLY A 311 -4.79 -1.85 34.68
CA GLY A 311 -4.12 -3.15 34.79
C GLY A 311 -3.66 -3.75 33.47
N ASN A 312 -3.77 -3.02 32.36
CA ASN A 312 -3.36 -3.50 31.04
C ASN A 312 -1.88 -3.20 30.80
N THR A 313 -1.16 -4.16 30.21
CA THR A 313 0.22 -3.93 29.75
C THR A 313 0.21 -3.21 28.40
N VAL A 314 0.80 -2.02 28.33
CA VAL A 314 0.88 -1.19 27.11
C VAL A 314 2.26 -1.16 26.47
N ALA A 315 3.26 -1.69 27.17
CA ALA A 315 4.59 -1.96 26.62
C ALA A 315 5.21 -3.15 27.36
N ASP A 316 5.85 -4.06 26.62
CA ASP A 316 6.62 -5.19 27.13
C ASP A 316 7.98 -5.19 26.42
N ILE A 317 9.00 -4.71 27.12
CA ILE A 317 10.32 -4.42 26.57
C ILE A 317 11.28 -5.56 26.93
N PRO A 318 11.77 -6.32 25.94
CA PRO A 318 12.68 -7.43 26.20
C PRO A 318 14.13 -6.96 26.43
N ALA A 319 14.93 -7.84 27.02
CA ALA A 319 16.37 -7.66 27.14
C ALA A 319 17.06 -7.52 25.78
N GLY A 320 18.09 -6.67 25.73
CA GLY A 320 18.84 -6.30 24.53
C GLY A 320 18.17 -5.20 23.69
N THR A 321 17.13 -4.54 24.19
CA THR A 321 16.48 -3.43 23.49
C THR A 321 17.41 -2.22 23.42
N GLU A 322 17.54 -1.63 22.23
CA GLU A 322 18.35 -0.42 22.02
C GLU A 322 17.71 0.81 22.71
N ALA A 323 18.54 1.83 22.96
CA ALA A 323 18.07 3.12 23.46
C ALA A 323 17.11 3.79 22.48
N GLY A 324 16.03 4.41 22.98
CA GLY A 324 15.09 5.14 22.14
C GLY A 324 13.72 5.34 22.77
N SER A 325 12.83 5.96 22.01
CA SER A 325 11.41 6.08 22.39
C SER A 325 10.74 4.71 22.38
N ILE A 326 9.93 4.46 23.40
CA ILE A 326 9.10 3.27 23.55
C ILE A 326 7.74 3.56 22.92
N ALA A 327 7.29 2.65 22.05
CA ALA A 327 5.92 2.69 21.56
C ALA A 327 4.97 2.25 22.67
N ILE A 328 3.95 3.07 22.95
CA ILE A 328 2.88 2.76 23.89
C ILE A 328 1.66 2.32 23.09
N ASP A 329 1.14 1.16 23.45
CA ASP A 329 -0.13 0.64 22.92
C ASP A 329 -1.30 1.39 23.56
N TYR A 330 -1.66 2.54 22.98
CA TYR A 330 -2.76 3.37 23.47
C TYR A 330 -4.15 2.73 23.33
N CYS A 331 -4.27 1.58 22.67
CA CYS A 331 -5.50 0.80 22.66
C CYS A 331 -5.78 0.18 24.02
N LYS A 332 -4.72 -0.12 24.77
CA LYS A 332 -4.79 -0.77 26.08
C LYS A 332 -4.72 0.21 27.24
N ASP A 333 -4.53 1.50 26.97
CA ASP A 333 -4.45 2.57 27.98
C ASP A 333 -5.81 3.07 28.49
#